data_AF-A0A9D9X2E6-F1
#
_entry.id   AF-A0A9D9X2E6-F1
#
_cell.length_a   1.000
_cell.length_b   1.000
_cell.length_c   1.000
_cell.angle_alpha   90.00
_cell.angle_beta   90.00
_cell.angle_gamma   90.00
#
_symmetry.space_group_name_H-M   'P 1'
#
loop_
_entity.id
_entity.type
_entity.pdbx_description
1 polymer ?
#
loop_
_entity_poly.entity_id
_entity_poly.type
_entity_poly.pdbx_seq_one_letter_code
_entity_poly.pdbx_strand_id
1 'polypeptide(L)'
;MKKNQHGLTLIELMIVIAVIGILGALALPAYQDYAIRAKASEMLLATNSCKTAVSEAVSSSSDANVSAALPKVCESQDSKYVASVTVDGNGIITVVGKHEALRGSTSASANAIALTPLQTGDTPINGSTDGGKTISGWRCGPASSNGLPLKYLPASCKAS
;
A
#
# COMPACT_ATOMS: atom_id res chain seq x y z
N MET A 1 31.56 -19.97 52.91
CA MET A 1 32.18 -19.67 51.59
C MET A 1 31.54 -18.42 51.03
N LYS A 2 32.23 -17.27 51.05
CA LYS A 2 31.74 -16.03 50.42
C LYS A 2 31.93 -16.18 48.91
N LYS A 3 30.83 -16.20 48.15
CA LYS A 3 30.88 -16.10 46.69
C LYS A 3 31.33 -14.68 46.35
N ASN A 4 32.52 -14.52 45.77
CA ASN A 4 32.95 -13.25 45.17
C ASN A 4 32.00 -12.94 44.01
N GLN A 5 31.05 -12.03 44.23
CA GLN A 5 30.24 -11.49 43.14
C GLN A 5 31.13 -10.52 42.36
N HIS A 6 31.56 -10.93 41.17
CA HIS A 6 32.17 -10.02 40.20
C HIS A 6 31.06 -9.10 39.66
N GLY A 7 31.15 -7.81 39.99
CA GLY A 7 30.28 -6.79 39.43
C GLY A 7 30.66 -6.47 37.98
N LEU A 8 29.68 -6.10 37.17
CA LEU A 8 29.88 -5.61 35.80
C LEU A 8 30.74 -4.33 35.84
N THR A 9 31.79 -4.26 35.01
CA THR A 9 32.62 -3.06 34.93
C THR A 9 31.96 -1.98 34.08
N LEU A 10 32.26 -0.71 34.39
CA LEU A 10 31.82 0.43 33.57
C LEU A 10 32.32 0.32 32.12
N ILE A 11 33.49 -0.27 31.93
CA ILE A 11 34.08 -0.49 30.61
C ILE A 11 33.30 -1.55 29.81
N GLU A 12 32.87 -2.64 30.44
CA GLU A 12 32.01 -3.65 29.79
C GLU A 12 30.67 -3.03 29.40
N LEU A 13 30.07 -2.24 30.27
CA LEU A 13 28.80 -1.57 29.97
C LEU A 13 28.95 -0.61 28.77
N MET A 14 30.04 0.16 28.70
CA MET A 14 30.29 1.08 27.59
C MET A 14 30.51 0.36 26.26
N ILE A 15 31.23 -0.76 26.25
CA ILE A 15 31.42 -1.58 25.04
C ILE A 15 30.08 -2.15 24.56
N VAL A 16 29.25 -2.66 25.48
CA VAL A 16 27.91 -3.17 25.15
C VAL A 16 27.04 -2.09 24.53
N ILE A 17 27.03 -0.87 25.09
CA ILE A 17 26.28 0.26 24.54
C ILE A 17 26.80 0.63 23.14
N ALA A 18 28.12 0.63 22.92
CA ALA A 18 28.71 0.93 21.62
C ALA A 18 28.28 -0.09 20.55
N VAL A 19 28.30 -1.39 20.87
CA VAL A 19 27.86 -2.45 19.95
C VAL A 19 26.35 -2.35 19.68
N ILE A 20 25.51 -2.14 20.71
CA ILE A 20 24.06 -1.93 20.53
C ILE A 20 23.79 -0.69 19.66
N GLY A 21 24.58 0.38 19.83
CA GLY A 21 24.48 1.59 19.02
C GLY A 21 24.72 1.32 17.52
N ILE A 22 25.78 0.58 17.18
CA ILE A 22 26.11 0.23 15.79
C ILE A 22 25.03 -0.69 15.19
N LEU A 23 24.63 -1.74 15.93
CA LEU A 23 23.59 -2.66 15.46
C LEU A 23 22.23 -1.96 15.29
N GLY A 24 21.88 -1.06 16.22
CA GLY A 24 20.65 -0.27 16.17
C GLY A 24 20.59 0.65 14.94
N ALA A 25 21.71 1.29 14.59
CA ALA A 25 21.77 2.16 13.42
C ALA A 25 21.48 1.43 12.09
N LEU A 26 21.86 0.15 11.97
CA LEU A 26 21.60 -0.67 10.79
C LEU A 26 20.21 -1.33 10.82
N ALA A 27 19.77 -1.79 12.00
CA ALA A 27 18.53 -2.54 12.14
C ALA A 27 17.29 -1.62 12.05
N LEU A 28 17.33 -0.44 12.66
CA LEU A 28 16.16 0.45 12.75
C LEU A 28 15.60 0.88 11.38
N PRO A 29 16.42 1.29 10.38
CA PRO A 29 15.91 1.64 9.05
C PRO A 29 15.19 0.47 8.36
N ALA A 30 15.74 -0.74 8.46
CA ALA A 30 15.13 -1.93 7.87
C ALA A 30 13.80 -2.31 8.55
N TYR A 31 13.72 -2.21 9.88
CA TYR A 31 12.48 -2.43 10.62
C TYR A 31 11.39 -1.40 10.27
N GLN A 32 11.77 -0.13 10.08
CA GLN A 32 10.84 0.91 9.63
C GLN A 32 10.28 0.60 8.25
N ASP A 33 11.13 0.20 7.31
CA ASP A 33 10.69 -0.15 5.96
C ASP A 33 9.72 -1.35 5.95
N TYR A 34 9.97 -2.36 6.79
CA TYR A 34 9.04 -3.47 6.99
C TYR A 34 7.70 -3.02 7.59
N ALA A 35 7.75 -2.19 8.64
CA ALA A 35 6.54 -1.68 9.29
C ALA A 35 5.69 -0.84 8.34
N ILE A 36 6.31 -0.01 7.47
CA ILE A 36 5.59 0.78 6.46
C ILE A 36 4.95 -0.15 5.42
N ARG A 37 5.64 -1.19 4.99
CA ARG A 37 5.08 -2.18 4.07
C ARG A 37 3.86 -2.90 4.65
N ALA A 38 3.90 -3.25 5.93
CA ALA A 38 2.75 -3.84 6.62
C ALA A 38 1.55 -2.88 6.63
N LYS A 39 1.77 -1.59 6.91
CA LYS A 39 0.70 -0.58 6.83
C LYS A 39 0.19 -0.35 5.40
N ALA A 40 1.07 -0.45 4.40
CA ALA A 40 0.67 -0.36 2.99
C ALA A 40 -0.22 -1.55 2.58
N SER A 41 -0.02 -2.74 3.15
CA SER A 41 -0.94 -3.86 2.96
C SER A 41 -2.34 -3.57 3.52
N GLU A 42 -2.45 -2.89 4.66
CA GLU A 42 -3.75 -2.43 5.19
C GLU A 42 -4.45 -1.44 4.24
N MET A 43 -3.68 -0.55 3.60
CA MET A 43 -4.23 0.34 2.57
C MET A 43 -4.84 -0.46 1.41
N LEU A 44 -4.19 -1.56 0.98
CA LEU A 44 -4.74 -2.43 -0.06
C LEU A 44 -6.02 -3.13 0.38
N LEU A 45 -6.11 -3.57 1.65
CA LEU A 45 -7.31 -4.21 2.16
C LEU A 45 -8.53 -3.28 2.10
N ALA A 46 -8.33 -1.98 2.35
CA ALA A 46 -9.38 -0.97 2.21
C ALA A 46 -9.91 -0.82 0.77
N THR A 47 -9.19 -1.32 -0.24
CA THR A 47 -9.62 -1.26 -1.65
C THR A 47 -10.47 -2.46 -2.09
N ASN A 48 -10.58 -3.51 -1.26
CA ASN A 48 -11.25 -4.75 -1.66
C ASN A 48 -12.75 -4.55 -1.93
N SER A 49 -13.43 -3.70 -1.16
CA SER A 49 -14.83 -3.34 -1.43
C SER A 49 -14.98 -2.65 -2.79
N CYS A 50 -14.09 -1.70 -3.10
CA CYS A 50 -14.07 -1.02 -4.40
C CYS A 50 -13.78 -1.99 -5.55
N LYS A 51 -12.88 -2.97 -5.36
CA LYS A 51 -12.60 -3.97 -6.40
C LYS A 51 -13.84 -4.74 -6.79
N THR A 52 -14.58 -5.22 -5.78
CA THR A 52 -15.82 -5.95 -6.00
C THR A 52 -16.84 -5.06 -6.71
N ALA A 53 -17.06 -3.84 -6.20
CA ALA A 53 -18.01 -2.91 -6.79
C ALA A 53 -17.68 -2.51 -8.24
N VAL A 54 -16.40 -2.26 -8.56
CA VAL A 54 -15.96 -2.00 -9.94
C VAL A 54 -16.17 -3.24 -10.80
N SER A 55 -15.82 -4.43 -10.31
CA SER A 55 -15.98 -5.68 -11.07
C SER A 55 -17.45 -5.96 -11.39
N GLU A 56 -18.34 -5.74 -10.42
CA GLU A 56 -19.78 -5.87 -10.60
C GLU A 56 -20.32 -4.82 -11.57
N ALA A 57 -19.94 -3.55 -11.41
CA ALA A 57 -20.41 -2.47 -12.27
C ALA A 57 -19.98 -2.65 -13.74
N VAL A 58 -18.74 -3.09 -13.99
CA VAL A 58 -18.30 -3.40 -15.35
C VAL A 58 -19.03 -4.61 -15.90
N SER A 59 -19.10 -5.72 -15.13
CA SER A 59 -19.63 -7.00 -15.65
C SER A 59 -21.15 -7.04 -15.81
N SER A 60 -21.90 -6.27 -15.01
CA SER A 60 -23.37 -6.22 -15.05
C SER A 60 -23.93 -5.15 -15.99
N SER A 61 -23.08 -4.24 -16.50
CA SER A 61 -23.53 -3.17 -17.40
C SER A 61 -24.00 -3.73 -18.75
N SER A 62 -25.12 -3.20 -19.24
CA SER A 62 -25.57 -3.41 -20.62
C SER A 62 -24.97 -2.39 -21.60
N ASP A 63 -24.49 -1.26 -21.09
CA ASP A 63 -23.80 -0.23 -21.87
C ASP A 63 -22.30 -0.49 -21.94
N ALA A 64 -21.71 -0.27 -23.11
CA ALA A 64 -20.26 -0.33 -23.29
C ALA A 64 -19.51 0.79 -22.53
N ASN A 65 -20.17 1.94 -22.32
CA ASN A 65 -19.59 3.06 -21.60
C ASN A 65 -20.11 3.13 -20.15
N VAL A 66 -19.25 2.73 -19.22
CA VAL A 66 -19.45 2.76 -17.77
C VAL A 66 -18.63 3.86 -17.08
N SER A 67 -17.88 4.66 -17.84
CA SER A 67 -16.89 5.62 -17.30
C SER A 67 -17.47 6.68 -16.35
N ALA A 68 -18.74 7.06 -16.54
CA ALA A 68 -19.44 7.98 -15.66
C ALA A 68 -20.03 7.31 -14.39
N ALA A 69 -20.22 5.99 -14.43
CA ALA A 69 -20.75 5.20 -13.33
C ALA A 69 -19.63 4.77 -12.37
N LEU A 70 -18.48 4.32 -12.91
CA LEU A 70 -17.36 3.77 -12.15
C LEU A 70 -16.87 4.64 -10.99
N PRO A 71 -16.72 5.98 -11.11
CA PRO A 71 -16.31 6.82 -10.00
C PRO A 71 -17.28 6.83 -8.80
N LYS A 72 -18.53 6.40 -9.00
CA LYS A 72 -19.59 6.43 -7.99
C LYS A 72 -19.84 5.09 -7.30
N VAL A 73 -19.19 4.01 -7.76
CA VAL A 73 -19.45 2.65 -7.28
C VAL A 73 -18.77 2.33 -5.96
N CYS A 74 -17.76 3.14 -5.58
CA CYS A 74 -17.09 2.99 -4.31
C CYS A 74 -17.14 4.28 -3.51
N GLU A 75 -17.56 4.18 -2.26
CA GLU A 75 -17.45 5.26 -1.31
C GLU A 75 -16.01 5.41 -0.82
N SER A 76 -15.60 6.65 -0.57
CA SER A 76 -14.29 6.93 0.00
C SER A 76 -14.17 6.30 1.39
N GLN A 77 -13.05 5.62 1.63
CA GLN A 77 -12.72 5.04 2.91
C GLN A 77 -11.77 5.96 3.67
N ASP A 78 -12.01 6.15 4.97
CA ASP A 78 -11.08 6.79 5.89
C ASP A 78 -10.75 5.81 7.02
N SER A 79 -9.46 5.62 7.29
CA SER A 79 -9.01 4.74 8.37
C SER A 79 -7.75 5.29 9.03
N LYS A 80 -7.14 4.52 9.93
CA LYS A 80 -5.89 4.91 10.58
C LYS A 80 -4.76 5.17 9.58
N TYR A 81 -4.68 4.41 8.49
CA TYR A 81 -3.61 4.52 7.49
C TYR A 81 -4.10 5.01 6.13
N VAL A 82 -5.41 5.02 5.89
CA VAL A 82 -6.03 5.46 4.63
C VAL A 82 -6.65 6.83 4.83
N ALA A 83 -6.34 7.75 3.92
CA ALA A 83 -6.94 9.09 3.85
C ALA A 83 -8.14 9.11 2.91
N SER A 84 -8.03 8.43 1.76
CA SER A 84 -9.12 8.34 0.79
C SER A 84 -8.94 7.15 -0.14
N VAL A 85 -10.05 6.71 -0.73
CA VAL A 85 -10.06 5.76 -1.85
C VAL A 85 -10.93 6.35 -2.94
N THR A 86 -10.40 6.42 -4.17
CA THR A 86 -11.10 6.98 -5.32
C THR A 86 -11.03 6.03 -6.50
N VAL A 87 -12.09 6.00 -7.31
CA VAL A 87 -12.16 5.23 -8.55
C VAL A 87 -12.24 6.21 -9.72
N ASP A 88 -11.48 6.00 -10.78
CA ASP A 88 -11.57 6.81 -12.00
C ASP A 88 -12.53 6.22 -13.05
N GLY A 89 -12.68 6.92 -14.18
CA GLY A 89 -13.55 6.48 -15.27
C GLY A 89 -13.09 5.20 -15.99
N ASN A 90 -11.90 4.69 -15.70
CA ASN A 90 -11.40 3.41 -16.20
C ASN A 90 -11.43 2.31 -15.11
N GLY A 91 -11.98 2.62 -13.93
CA GLY A 91 -12.05 1.68 -12.82
C GLY A 91 -10.73 1.54 -12.05
N ILE A 92 -9.75 2.41 -12.31
CA ILE A 92 -8.50 2.43 -11.54
C ILE A 92 -8.82 2.92 -10.13
N ILE A 93 -8.52 2.07 -9.16
CA ILE A 93 -8.71 2.38 -7.74
C ILE A 93 -7.42 2.99 -7.22
N THR A 94 -7.46 4.22 -6.73
CA THR A 94 -6.33 4.87 -6.07
C THR A 94 -6.61 4.99 -4.58
N VAL A 95 -5.74 4.41 -3.76
CA VAL A 95 -5.78 4.57 -2.31
C VAL A 95 -4.67 5.51 -1.88
N VAL A 96 -5.04 6.57 -1.16
CA VAL A 96 -4.11 7.56 -0.61
C VAL A 96 -3.95 7.29 0.87
N GLY A 97 -2.70 7.16 1.33
CA GLY A 97 -2.39 6.90 2.73
C GLY A 97 -2.13 8.18 3.53
N LYS A 98 -2.41 8.15 4.83
CA LYS A 98 -2.03 9.22 5.78
C LYS A 98 -0.53 9.13 6.05
N HIS A 99 0.29 9.95 5.40
CA HIS A 99 1.75 9.81 5.45
C HIS A 99 2.32 9.97 6.88
N GLU A 100 1.67 10.76 7.73
CA GLU A 100 2.02 10.92 9.15
C GLU A 100 1.83 9.61 9.93
N ALA A 101 0.82 8.81 9.57
CA ALA A 101 0.55 7.51 10.18
C ALA A 101 1.44 6.40 9.60
N LEU A 102 1.78 6.50 8.31
CA LEU A 102 2.73 5.59 7.65
C LEU A 102 4.14 5.75 8.22
N ARG A 103 4.59 6.99 8.42
CA ARG A 103 5.95 7.37 8.88
C ARG A 103 7.05 7.01 7.87
N GLY A 104 8.30 7.12 8.29
CA GLY A 104 9.48 6.92 7.45
C GLY A 104 9.61 8.00 6.38
N SER A 105 10.08 7.61 5.19
CA SER A 105 10.26 8.53 4.06
C SER A 105 9.00 8.73 3.21
N THR A 106 7.81 8.59 3.81
CA THR A 106 6.52 8.89 3.14
C THR A 106 6.19 10.37 3.30
N SER A 107 5.50 10.95 2.33
CA SER A 107 5.11 12.36 2.31
C SER A 107 3.78 12.54 1.58
N ALA A 108 3.24 13.76 1.57
CA ALA A 108 2.06 14.11 0.78
C ALA A 108 2.24 13.84 -0.74
N SER A 109 3.48 13.69 -1.20
CA SER A 109 3.84 13.36 -2.58
C SER A 109 4.31 11.92 -2.77
N ALA A 110 4.20 11.06 -1.75
CA ALA A 110 4.75 9.71 -1.74
C ALA A 110 3.96 8.79 -0.79
N ASN A 111 2.67 8.63 -1.07
CA ASN A 111 1.71 7.98 -0.17
C ASN A 111 0.55 7.27 -0.88
N ALA A 112 0.55 7.13 -2.21
CA ALA A 112 -0.58 6.58 -2.96
C ALA A 112 -0.25 5.27 -3.70
N ILE A 113 -1.20 4.33 -3.71
CA ILE A 113 -1.11 3.05 -4.41
C ILE A 113 -2.29 2.96 -5.38
N ALA A 114 -2.07 2.48 -6.59
CA ALA A 114 -3.10 2.29 -7.59
C ALA A 114 -3.32 0.81 -7.92
N LEU A 115 -4.57 0.46 -8.17
CA LEU A 115 -4.99 -0.85 -8.63
C LEU A 115 -5.73 -0.69 -9.95
N THR A 116 -5.12 -1.22 -11.00
CA THR A 116 -5.65 -1.18 -12.37
C THR A 116 -6.39 -2.48 -12.65
N PRO A 117 -7.69 -2.42 -12.99
CA PRO A 117 -8.41 -3.61 -13.39
C PRO A 117 -7.88 -4.11 -14.75
N LEU A 118 -7.85 -5.42 -14.94
CA LEU A 118 -7.38 -6.08 -16.16
C LEU A 118 -8.48 -6.97 -16.73
N GLN A 119 -8.68 -6.90 -18.05
CA GLN A 119 -9.70 -7.70 -18.74
C GLN A 119 -9.19 -9.11 -19.06
N THR A 120 -8.01 -9.21 -19.67
CA THR A 120 -7.34 -10.48 -20.01
C THR A 120 -5.84 -10.24 -20.13
N GLY A 121 -5.03 -11.06 -19.45
CA GLY A 121 -3.59 -10.83 -19.34
C GLY A 121 -3.30 -9.47 -18.70
N ASP A 122 -2.40 -8.71 -19.31
CA ASP A 122 -1.98 -7.37 -18.85
C ASP A 122 -2.78 -6.21 -19.47
N THR A 123 -3.86 -6.51 -20.18
CA THR A 123 -4.67 -5.49 -20.86
C THR A 123 -5.58 -4.79 -19.85
N PRO A 124 -5.37 -3.48 -19.59
CA PRO A 124 -6.24 -2.73 -18.69
C PRO A 124 -7.62 -2.52 -19.34
N ILE A 125 -8.63 -2.35 -18.49
CA ILE A 125 -10.00 -2.11 -18.93
C ILE A 125 -10.15 -0.64 -19.31
N ASN A 126 -10.95 -0.37 -20.34
CA ASN A 126 -11.35 0.97 -20.74
C ASN A 126 -12.83 1.16 -20.40
N GLY A 127 -13.11 2.00 -19.39
CA GLY A 127 -14.47 2.22 -18.94
C GLY A 127 -15.39 2.88 -19.98
N SER A 128 -14.87 3.38 -21.10
CA SER A 128 -15.68 3.91 -22.19
C SER A 128 -16.19 2.84 -23.18
N THR A 129 -15.55 1.66 -23.22
CA THR A 129 -15.81 0.65 -24.26
C THR A 129 -16.05 -0.75 -23.73
N ASP A 130 -15.71 -1.02 -22.47
CA ASP A 130 -15.59 -2.37 -21.93
C ASP A 130 -16.68 -2.73 -20.91
N GLY A 131 -17.74 -1.92 -20.80
CA GLY A 131 -18.93 -2.34 -20.05
C GLY A 131 -19.52 -3.63 -20.62
N GLY A 132 -19.97 -4.51 -19.72
CA GLY A 132 -20.41 -5.88 -20.02
C GLY A 132 -19.28 -6.91 -20.11
N LYS A 133 -18.01 -6.50 -19.98
CA LYS A 133 -16.86 -7.43 -19.96
C LYS A 133 -16.48 -7.82 -18.53
N THR A 134 -15.75 -8.92 -18.39
CA THR A 134 -15.29 -9.42 -17.08
C THR A 134 -13.87 -8.92 -16.75
N ILE A 135 -13.63 -8.69 -15.47
CA ILE A 135 -12.31 -8.36 -14.91
C ILE A 135 -11.60 -9.67 -14.54
N SER A 136 -10.52 -10.04 -15.22
CA SER A 136 -9.76 -11.27 -14.94
C SER A 136 -8.74 -11.10 -13.82
N GLY A 137 -8.34 -9.87 -13.50
CA GLY A 137 -7.32 -9.61 -12.51
C GLY A 137 -7.14 -8.12 -12.19
N TRP A 138 -6.24 -7.85 -11.24
CA TRP A 138 -5.89 -6.50 -10.81
C TRP A 138 -4.38 -6.35 -10.76
N ARG A 139 -3.84 -5.41 -11.52
CA ARG A 139 -2.45 -4.99 -11.38
C ARG A 139 -2.34 -3.95 -10.28
N CYS A 140 -1.46 -4.17 -9.32
CA CYS A 140 -1.18 -3.22 -8.27
C CYS A 140 0.19 -2.57 -8.47
N GLY A 141 0.29 -1.27 -8.22
CA GLY A 141 1.53 -0.52 -8.36
C GLY A 141 1.49 0.85 -7.70
N PRO A 142 2.57 1.65 -7.79
CA PRO A 142 2.53 3.03 -7.36
C PRO A 142 1.47 3.81 -8.15
N ALA A 143 0.74 4.71 -7.49
CA ALA A 143 -0.17 5.60 -8.20
C ALA A 143 0.60 6.55 -9.14
N SER A 144 -0.05 6.96 -10.24
CA SER A 144 0.52 7.89 -11.23
C SER A 144 0.86 9.25 -10.62
N SER A 145 0.06 9.71 -9.66
CA SER A 145 0.32 10.86 -8.81
C SER A 145 0.66 10.42 -7.39
N ASN A 146 1.71 10.99 -6.82
CA ASN A 146 2.12 10.77 -5.43
C ASN A 146 2.37 9.30 -5.06
N GLY A 147 2.86 8.51 -6.03
CA GLY A 147 3.07 7.08 -5.89
C GLY A 147 3.94 6.71 -4.70
N LEU A 148 3.51 5.71 -3.93
CA LEU A 148 4.27 5.18 -2.81
C LEU A 148 5.58 4.55 -3.34
N PRO A 149 6.75 4.84 -2.73
CA PRO A 149 8.02 4.27 -3.16
C PRO A 149 8.01 2.74 -3.21
N LEU A 150 8.62 2.15 -4.25
CA LEU A 150 8.62 0.69 -4.50
C LEU A 150 9.12 -0.15 -3.31
N LYS A 151 10.01 0.40 -2.47
CA LYS A 151 10.49 -0.28 -1.25
C LYS A 151 9.38 -0.55 -0.23
N TYR A 152 8.39 0.35 -0.18
CA TYR A 152 7.25 0.33 0.75
C TYR A 152 6.03 -0.40 0.19
N LEU A 153 5.97 -0.65 -1.11
CA LEU A 153 4.90 -1.46 -1.69
C LEU A 153 4.93 -2.89 -1.14
N PRO A 154 3.77 -3.52 -0.91
CA PRO A 154 3.67 -4.95 -0.69
C PRO A 154 4.20 -5.75 -1.88
N ALA A 155 4.62 -7.00 -1.66
CA ALA A 155 5.20 -7.82 -2.72
C ALA A 155 4.27 -7.97 -3.95
N SER A 156 2.96 -8.05 -3.73
CA SER A 156 1.93 -8.11 -4.76
C SER A 156 1.83 -6.87 -5.65
N CYS A 157 2.46 -5.75 -5.27
CA CYS A 157 2.41 -4.48 -6.00
C CYS A 157 3.77 -4.06 -6.57
N LYS A 158 4.79 -4.93 -6.50
CA LYS A 158 6.15 -4.64 -6.99
C LYS A 158 6.46 -5.21 -8.37
N ALA A 159 5.72 -6.22 -8.79
CA ALA A 159 6.08 -7.09 -9.92
C ALA A 159 4.95 -7.20 -10.97
N SER A 160 4.03 -6.23 -11.00
CA SER A 160 2.86 -6.25 -11.88
C SER A 160 2.85 -5.05 -12.80
#